data_AF-A0A935DVF5-F1
#
_entry.id   AF-A0A935DVF5-F1
#
_cell.length_a   1.000
_cell.length_b   1.000
_cell.length_c   1.000
_cell.angle_alpha   90.00
_cell.angle_beta   90.00
_cell.angle_gamma   90.00
#
_symmetry.space_group_name_H-M   'P 1'
#
loop_
_entity.id
_entity.type
_entity.pdbx_description
1 polymer ?
#
loop_
_entity_poly.entity_id
_entity_poly.type
_entity_poly.pdbx_seq_one_letter_code
_entity_poly.pdbx_strand_id
1 'polypeptide(L)'
;MAGGFIPGLALLGLFFFEDKENRFLLGLWTGYCLFGLYFNFHISTHDYYSLPLIPILALSLAPLADLLLSKLAQLTDTKFLRLSSYIFLFVGIISSLWNTRNTLNAVDYRPESAMWAEIGAKTDGYNLAGLTQDYGARMAYWGWRNITAWPTSGDLIYSDTRGTGRDFEGFFNDTVLKKDLFLVTDFDDLDRQPFLKEKLETHPVFAEGDGYVIYNLMK
;
A
#
# COMPACT_ATOMS: atom_id res chain seq x y z
N MET A 1 -2.37 -6.95 15.79
CA MET A 1 -1.20 -7.60 16.43
C MET A 1 -1.29 -9.12 16.26
N ALA A 2 -0.73 -9.66 15.17
CA ALA A 2 -0.54 -11.09 14.94
C ALA A 2 0.66 -11.37 14.00
N GLY A 3 1.49 -10.34 13.72
CA GLY A 3 2.40 -10.34 12.57
C GLY A 3 3.51 -11.41 12.63
N GLY A 4 3.92 -11.83 13.83
CA GLY A 4 4.98 -12.84 14.00
C GLY A 4 4.49 -14.29 14.09
N PHE A 5 3.19 -14.53 14.31
CA PHE A 5 2.70 -15.88 14.61
C PHE A 5 2.74 -16.80 13.38
N ILE A 6 2.26 -16.32 12.23
CA ILE A 6 2.23 -17.09 10.99
C ILE A 6 3.66 -17.39 10.49
N PRO A 7 4.59 -16.41 10.43
CA PRO A 7 5.99 -16.71 10.12
C PRO A 7 6.64 -17.70 11.09
N GLY A 8 6.35 -17.61 12.39
CA GLY A 8 6.86 -18.55 13.39
C GLY A 8 6.40 -19.98 13.15
N LEU A 9 5.11 -20.19 12.85
CA LEU A 9 4.59 -21.50 12.48
C LEU A 9 5.18 -22.02 11.16
N ALA A 10 5.34 -21.14 10.17
CA ALA A 10 5.96 -21.51 8.91
C ALA A 10 7.41 -21.98 9.10
N LEU A 11 8.20 -21.28 9.93
CA LEU A 11 9.56 -21.72 10.29
C LEU A 11 9.55 -23.05 11.05
N LEU A 12 8.56 -23.29 11.92
CA LEU A 12 8.40 -24.58 12.60
C LEU A 12 8.10 -25.71 11.60
N GLY A 13 7.34 -25.43 10.54
CA GLY A 13 7.03 -26.42 9.50
C GLY A 13 8.25 -26.93 8.74
N LEU A 14 9.33 -26.13 8.64
CA LEU A 14 10.59 -26.55 8.00
C LEU A 14 11.21 -27.80 8.64
N PHE A 15 10.97 -28.04 9.93
CA PHE A 15 11.50 -29.21 10.65
C PHE A 15 10.81 -30.53 10.29
N PHE A 16 9.68 -30.49 9.57
CA PHE A 16 8.87 -31.67 9.23
C PHE A 16 9.03 -32.12 7.77
N PHE A 17 9.83 -31.43 6.96
CA PHE A 17 10.10 -31.78 5.57
C PHE A 17 11.26 -32.77 5.43
N GLU A 18 11.24 -33.56 4.35
CA GLU A 18 12.41 -34.35 3.94
C GLU A 18 13.57 -33.45 3.49
N ASP A 19 14.81 -33.94 3.58
CA ASP A 19 16.03 -33.16 3.33
C ASP A 19 16.06 -32.40 1.99
N LYS A 20 15.44 -32.96 0.93
CA LYS A 20 15.43 -32.32 -0.40
C LYS A 20 14.44 -31.16 -0.48
N GLU A 21 13.24 -31.33 0.06
CA GLU A 21 12.18 -30.33 0.08
C GLU A 21 12.55 -29.17 1.01
N ASN A 22 13.16 -29.50 2.15
CA ASN A 22 13.65 -28.51 3.11
C ASN A 22 14.72 -27.58 2.49
N ARG A 23 15.66 -28.12 1.69
CA ARG A 23 16.66 -27.30 0.99
C ARG A 23 16.04 -26.28 0.04
N PHE A 24 14.98 -26.66 -0.67
CA PHE A 24 14.26 -25.75 -1.57
C PHE A 24 13.59 -24.62 -0.77
N LEU A 25 12.88 -24.95 0.31
CA LEU A 25 12.23 -23.95 1.17
C LEU A 25 13.23 -23.04 1.87
N LEU A 26 14.35 -23.57 2.36
CA LEU A 26 15.45 -22.76 2.91
C LEU A 26 16.02 -21.81 1.87
N GLY A 27 16.13 -22.23 0.61
CA GLY A 27 16.49 -21.36 -0.51
C GLY A 27 15.50 -20.21 -0.70
N LEU A 28 14.19 -20.50 -0.66
CA LEU A 28 13.14 -19.48 -0.76
C LEU A 28 13.16 -18.49 0.42
N TRP A 29 13.28 -18.99 1.65
CA TRP A 29 13.40 -18.16 2.85
C TRP A 29 14.65 -17.28 2.78
N THR A 30 15.79 -17.86 2.41
CA THR A 30 17.05 -17.11 2.25
C THR A 30 16.91 -16.05 1.16
N GLY A 31 16.32 -16.40 0.01
CA GLY A 31 16.06 -15.47 -1.09
C GLY A 31 15.17 -14.31 -0.65
N TYR A 32 14.09 -14.58 0.09
CA TYR A 32 13.21 -13.55 0.62
C TYR A 32 13.91 -12.66 1.66
N CYS A 33 14.73 -13.24 2.55
CA CYS A 33 15.54 -12.46 3.49
C CYS A 33 16.53 -11.54 2.78
N LEU A 34 17.24 -12.04 1.77
CA LEU A 34 18.16 -11.23 0.96
C LEU A 34 17.41 -10.14 0.17
N PHE A 35 16.24 -10.47 -0.37
CA PHE A 35 15.35 -9.51 -1.03
C PHE A 35 14.93 -8.38 -0.08
N GLY A 36 14.51 -8.72 1.15
CA GLY A 36 14.14 -7.73 2.16
C GLY A 36 15.32 -6.87 2.63
N LEU A 37 16.52 -7.45 2.77
CA LEU A 37 17.73 -6.69 3.10
C LEU A 37 18.13 -5.73 1.98
N TYR A 38 17.99 -6.15 0.73
CA TYR A 38 18.31 -5.31 -0.43
C TYR A 38 17.28 -4.17 -0.61
N PHE A 39 15.98 -4.47 -0.46
CA PHE A 39 14.89 -3.51 -0.57
C PHE A 39 14.38 -3.01 0.79
N ASN A 40 15.28 -2.77 1.75
CA ASN A 40 14.95 -2.50 3.16
C ASN A 40 13.93 -1.37 3.40
N PHE A 41 14.03 -0.26 2.68
CA PHE A 41 13.11 0.87 2.80
C PHE A 41 11.74 0.54 2.19
N HIS A 42 11.74 -0.14 1.04
CA HIS A 42 10.50 -0.47 0.35
C HIS A 42 9.71 -1.53 1.10
N ILE A 43 10.37 -2.56 1.63
CA ILE A 43 9.71 -3.59 2.43
C ILE A 43 9.11 -3.05 3.72
N SER A 44 9.65 -1.96 4.28
CA SER A 44 9.08 -1.30 5.47
C SER A 44 7.97 -0.30 5.17
N THR A 45 7.88 0.20 3.94
CA THR A 45 6.92 1.26 3.55
C THR A 45 5.80 0.77 2.65
N HIS A 46 6.01 -0.35 1.95
CA HIS A 46 5.09 -0.87 0.94
C HIS A 46 4.84 -2.37 1.17
N ASP A 47 3.65 -2.68 1.68
CA ASP A 47 3.27 -4.05 2.07
C ASP A 47 3.34 -5.05 0.90
N TYR A 48 3.24 -4.60 -0.36
CA TYR A 48 3.30 -5.48 -1.52
C TYR A 48 4.67 -6.15 -1.72
N TYR A 49 5.74 -5.62 -1.11
CA TYR A 49 7.03 -6.32 -1.06
C TYR A 49 6.95 -7.62 -0.25
N SER A 50 5.90 -7.81 0.55
CA SER A 50 5.64 -9.06 1.27
C SER A 50 4.83 -10.08 0.45
N LEU A 51 4.36 -9.76 -0.76
CA LEU A 51 3.61 -10.72 -1.59
C LEU A 51 4.38 -12.02 -1.88
N PRO A 52 5.70 -12.01 -2.18
CA PRO A 52 6.46 -13.24 -2.37
C PRO A 52 6.51 -14.13 -1.12
N LEU A 53 6.33 -13.57 0.08
CA LEU A 53 6.30 -14.33 1.33
C LEU A 53 5.07 -15.23 1.42
N ILE A 54 3.94 -14.86 0.80
CA ILE A 54 2.68 -15.61 0.86
C ILE A 54 2.85 -17.08 0.42
N PRO A 55 3.35 -17.38 -0.80
CA PRO A 55 3.56 -18.77 -1.21
C PRO A 55 4.62 -19.49 -0.37
N ILE A 56 5.64 -18.77 0.12
CA ILE A 56 6.69 -19.34 0.98
C ILE A 56 6.09 -19.81 2.30
N LEU A 57 5.26 -18.98 2.94
CA LEU A 57 4.53 -19.34 4.16
C LEU A 57 3.55 -20.49 3.90
N ALA A 58 2.78 -20.44 2.81
CA ALA A 58 1.81 -21.47 2.48
C ALA A 58 2.46 -22.85 2.31
N LEU A 59 3.58 -22.92 1.59
CA LEU A 59 4.34 -24.16 1.43
C LEU A 59 4.95 -24.61 2.76
N SER A 60 5.54 -23.69 3.52
CA SER A 60 6.18 -24.03 4.79
C SER A 60 5.17 -24.52 5.85
N LEU A 61 3.91 -24.09 5.78
CA LEU A 61 2.84 -24.54 6.68
C LEU A 61 2.24 -25.91 6.29
N ALA A 62 2.50 -26.42 5.08
CA ALA A 62 1.91 -27.66 4.58
C ALA A 62 2.07 -28.87 5.51
N PRO A 63 3.24 -29.20 6.09
CA PRO A 63 3.38 -30.38 6.94
C PRO A 63 2.68 -30.22 8.30
N LEU A 64 2.61 -28.99 8.82
CA LEU A 64 1.83 -28.72 10.03
C LEU A 64 0.33 -28.85 9.75
N ALA A 65 -0.12 -28.37 8.59
CA ALA A 65 -1.49 -28.54 8.14
C ALA A 65 -1.81 -30.03 7.96
N ASP A 66 -0.92 -30.81 7.35
CA ASP A 66 -1.09 -32.27 7.17
C ASP A 66 -1.19 -32.99 8.53
N LEU A 67 -0.31 -32.67 9.48
CA LEU A 67 -0.36 -33.22 10.83
C LEU A 67 -1.69 -32.90 11.53
N LEU A 68 -2.15 -31.66 11.45
CA LEU A 68 -3.39 -31.21 12.08
C LEU A 68 -4.63 -31.85 11.41
N LEU A 69 -4.67 -31.85 10.08
CA LEU A 69 -5.79 -32.39 9.32
C LEU A 69 -5.87 -33.91 9.42
N SER A 70 -4.73 -34.61 9.46
CA SER A 70 -4.67 -36.06 9.69
C SER A 70 -5.20 -36.43 11.08
N LYS A 71 -4.81 -35.69 12.12
CA LYS A 71 -5.37 -35.87 13.47
C LYS A 71 -6.86 -35.56 13.52
N LEU A 72 -7.31 -34.48 12.86
CA LEU A 72 -8.72 -34.14 12.78
C LEU A 72 -9.53 -35.24 12.07
N ALA A 73 -8.98 -35.81 10.99
CA ALA A 73 -9.60 -36.92 10.26
C ALA A 73 -9.75 -38.17 11.15
N GLN A 74 -8.74 -38.48 11.98
CA GLN A 74 -8.80 -39.57 12.96
C GLN A 74 -9.81 -39.32 14.08
N LEU A 75 -10.01 -38.07 14.50
CA LEU A 75 -10.99 -37.71 15.54
C LEU A 75 -12.43 -37.64 15.00
N THR A 76 -12.62 -37.69 13.69
CA THR A 76 -13.92 -37.52 13.00
C THR A 76 -14.39 -38.82 12.35
N ASP A 77 -14.40 -39.89 13.15
CA ASP A 77 -14.73 -41.25 12.71
C ASP A 77 -16.18 -41.40 12.21
N THR A 78 -17.10 -40.56 12.69
CA THR A 78 -18.51 -40.60 12.25
C THR A 78 -18.77 -39.60 11.12
N LYS A 79 -19.73 -39.93 10.24
CA LYS A 79 -20.16 -39.02 9.15
C LYS A 79 -20.62 -37.65 9.66
N PHE A 80 -21.26 -37.60 10.84
CA PHE A 80 -21.72 -36.36 11.44
C PHE A 80 -20.56 -35.48 11.93
N LEU A 81 -19.58 -36.07 12.63
CA LEU A 81 -18.38 -35.34 13.09
C LEU A 81 -17.57 -34.84 11.90
N ARG A 82 -17.40 -35.66 10.87
CA ARG A 82 -16.70 -35.27 9.64
C ARG A 82 -17.38 -34.11 8.92
N LEU A 83 -18.71 -34.15 8.79
CA LEU A 83 -19.48 -33.05 8.21
C LEU A 83 -19.35 -31.77 9.07
N SER A 84 -19.42 -31.91 10.39
CA SER A 84 -19.26 -30.78 11.32
C SER A 84 -17.88 -30.13 11.18
N SER A 85 -16.82 -30.91 11.04
CA SER A 85 -15.46 -30.40 10.81
C SER A 85 -15.33 -29.69 9.48
N TYR A 86 -15.93 -30.19 8.39
CA TYR A 86 -15.96 -29.47 7.12
C TYR A 86 -16.71 -28.14 7.22
N ILE A 87 -17.88 -28.14 7.87
CA ILE A 87 -18.65 -26.91 8.12
C ILE A 87 -17.81 -25.92 8.92
N PHE A 88 -17.14 -26.39 9.99
CA PHE A 88 -16.29 -25.54 10.82
C PHE A 88 -15.14 -24.90 10.02
N LEU A 89 -14.41 -25.69 9.23
CA LEU A 89 -13.34 -25.18 8.35
C LEU A 89 -13.89 -24.20 7.32
N PHE A 90 -15.03 -24.51 6.71
CA PHE A 90 -15.68 -23.66 5.72
C PHE A 90 -16.15 -22.33 6.32
N VAL A 91 -16.73 -22.35 7.51
CA VAL A 91 -17.09 -21.14 8.26
C VAL A 91 -15.83 -20.31 8.54
N GLY A 92 -14.72 -20.93 8.95
CA GLY A 92 -13.45 -20.22 9.15
C GLY A 92 -12.97 -19.46 7.90
N ILE A 93 -13.02 -20.12 6.73
CA ILE A 93 -12.67 -19.51 5.44
C ILE A 93 -13.65 -18.36 5.10
N ILE A 94 -14.96 -18.59 5.24
CA ILE A 94 -15.98 -17.56 4.98
C ILE A 94 -15.80 -16.36 5.91
N SER A 95 -15.53 -16.58 7.20
CA SER A 95 -15.31 -15.49 8.15
C SER A 95 -14.10 -14.64 7.76
N SER A 96 -13.00 -15.26 7.32
CA SER A 96 -11.83 -14.54 6.82
C SER A 96 -12.14 -13.73 5.55
N LEU A 97 -12.89 -14.33 4.60
CA LEU A 97 -13.32 -13.66 3.38
C LEU A 97 -14.27 -12.49 3.69
N TRP A 98 -15.22 -12.68 4.60
CA TRP A 98 -16.18 -11.67 5.00
C TRP A 98 -15.50 -10.49 5.69
N ASN A 99 -14.51 -10.76 6.55
CA ASN A 99 -13.69 -9.71 7.16
C ASN A 99 -12.96 -8.89 6.08
N THR A 100 -12.31 -9.56 5.12
CA THR A 100 -11.64 -8.89 4.00
C THR A 100 -12.60 -8.06 3.17
N ARG A 101 -13.78 -8.60 2.85
CA ARG A 101 -14.85 -7.87 2.14
C ARG A 101 -15.28 -6.62 2.91
N ASN A 102 -15.45 -6.72 4.22
CA ASN A 102 -15.85 -5.58 5.04
C ASN A 102 -14.76 -4.51 5.08
N THR A 103 -13.48 -4.91 5.18
CA THR A 103 -12.36 -3.97 5.09
C THR A 103 -12.33 -3.26 3.74
N LEU A 104 -12.51 -3.99 2.63
CA LEU A 104 -12.54 -3.39 1.29
C LEU A 104 -13.75 -2.47 1.07
N ASN A 105 -14.91 -2.81 1.66
CA ASN A 105 -16.12 -1.99 1.58
C ASN A 105 -16.19 -0.89 2.66
N ALA A 106 -15.18 -0.75 3.51
CA ALA A 106 -15.23 0.20 4.62
C ALA A 106 -15.18 1.67 4.15
N VAL A 107 -14.64 1.92 2.95
CA VAL A 107 -14.50 3.24 2.37
C VAL A 107 -15.24 3.30 1.04
N ASP A 108 -16.14 4.27 0.91
CA ASP A 108 -16.84 4.53 -0.35
C ASP A 108 -16.13 5.65 -1.11
N TYR A 109 -15.44 5.28 -2.18
CA TYR A 109 -14.73 6.23 -3.05
C TYR A 109 -15.62 6.86 -4.14
N ARG A 110 -16.88 6.40 -4.29
CA ARG A 110 -17.78 6.93 -5.33
C ARG A 110 -18.00 8.44 -5.24
N PRO A 111 -18.12 9.05 -4.05
CA PRO A 111 -18.24 10.50 -3.93
C PRO A 111 -17.03 11.27 -4.48
N GLU A 112 -15.82 10.70 -4.40
CA GLU A 112 -14.61 11.37 -4.91
C GLU A 112 -14.65 11.58 -6.43
N SER A 113 -15.38 10.75 -7.17
CA SER A 113 -15.45 10.86 -8.63
C SER A 113 -15.95 12.23 -9.11
N ALA A 114 -16.93 12.82 -8.40
CA ALA A 114 -17.46 14.14 -8.70
C ALA A 114 -16.42 15.24 -8.42
N MET A 115 -15.71 15.14 -7.29
CA MET A 115 -14.64 16.05 -6.92
C MET A 115 -13.52 16.06 -7.98
N TRP A 116 -13.02 14.90 -8.38
CA TRP A 116 -11.95 14.80 -9.37
C TRP A 116 -12.39 15.26 -10.77
N ALA A 117 -13.64 14.99 -11.16
CA ALA A 117 -14.20 15.51 -12.40
C ALA A 117 -14.34 17.04 -12.38
N GLU A 118 -14.75 17.61 -11.25
CA GLU A 118 -14.82 19.06 -11.05
C GLU A 118 -13.44 19.72 -11.13
N ILE A 119 -12.44 19.17 -10.44
CA ILE A 119 -11.04 19.63 -10.51
C ILE A 119 -10.56 19.57 -11.97
N GLY A 120 -10.84 18.47 -12.69
CA GLY A 120 -10.56 18.31 -14.11
C GLY A 120 -11.13 19.44 -14.96
N ALA A 121 -12.42 19.74 -14.79
CA ALA A 121 -13.11 20.79 -15.53
C ALA A 121 -12.60 22.21 -15.19
N LYS A 122 -12.38 22.51 -13.91
CA LYS A 122 -11.91 23.84 -13.47
C LYS A 122 -10.49 24.15 -13.93
N THR A 123 -9.67 23.13 -14.10
CA THR A 123 -8.26 23.29 -14.42
C THR A 123 -7.97 23.10 -15.90
N ASP A 124 -8.99 22.87 -16.73
CA ASP A 124 -8.81 22.67 -18.16
C ASP A 124 -7.99 23.79 -18.82
N GLY A 125 -7.07 23.40 -19.71
CA GLY A 125 -6.10 24.33 -20.32
C GLY A 125 -4.89 24.72 -19.48
N TYR A 126 -4.85 24.44 -18.16
CA TYR A 126 -3.71 24.76 -17.29
C TYR A 126 -2.77 23.57 -17.07
N ASN A 127 -1.47 23.78 -16.94
CA ASN A 127 -0.53 22.75 -16.51
C ASN A 127 -0.48 22.66 -14.98
N LEU A 128 -0.61 21.44 -14.44
CA LEU A 128 -0.70 21.22 -12.99
C LEU A 128 0.52 20.51 -12.42
N ALA A 129 0.96 20.98 -11.27
CA ALA A 129 1.62 20.15 -10.27
C ALA A 129 0.64 19.87 -9.12
N GLY A 130 0.95 18.90 -8.28
CA GLY A 130 0.16 18.73 -7.07
C GLY A 130 0.65 17.69 -6.08
N LEU A 131 0.23 17.86 -4.83
CA LEU A 131 0.39 16.90 -3.74
C LEU A 131 -0.94 16.18 -3.52
N THR A 132 -0.97 14.91 -3.93
CA THR A 132 -2.15 14.05 -3.91
C THR A 132 -1.77 12.70 -3.30
N GLN A 133 -2.75 12.00 -2.71
CA GLN A 133 -2.56 10.72 -2.02
C GLN A 133 -1.94 9.60 -2.89
N ASP A 134 -2.07 9.72 -4.21
CA ASP A 134 -1.80 8.66 -5.17
C ASP A 134 -0.98 9.13 -6.38
N TYR A 135 -0.17 10.18 -6.20
CA TYR A 135 0.67 10.76 -7.25
C TYR A 135 -0.11 11.15 -8.52
N GLY A 136 -1.38 11.52 -8.37
CA GLY A 136 -2.24 12.01 -9.45
C GLY A 136 -3.00 10.93 -10.18
N ALA A 137 -3.00 9.68 -9.70
CA ALA A 137 -3.68 8.58 -10.38
C ALA A 137 -5.20 8.80 -10.51
N ARG A 138 -5.87 9.25 -9.45
CA ARG A 138 -7.30 9.63 -9.48
C ARG A 138 -7.57 10.83 -10.38
N MET A 139 -6.65 11.79 -10.44
CA MET A 139 -6.76 12.92 -11.36
C MET A 139 -6.68 12.46 -12.83
N ALA A 140 -5.78 11.52 -13.14
CA ALA A 140 -5.69 10.93 -14.46
C ALA A 140 -6.95 10.12 -14.82
N TYR A 141 -7.50 9.39 -13.85
CA TYR A 141 -8.63 8.49 -14.07
C TYR A 141 -9.98 9.22 -14.18
N TRP A 142 -10.34 10.06 -13.19
CA TRP A 142 -11.63 10.74 -13.15
C TRP A 142 -11.59 12.16 -13.70
N GLY A 143 -10.46 12.86 -13.51
CA GLY A 143 -10.24 14.21 -14.02
C GLY A 143 -9.76 14.24 -15.48
N TRP A 144 -9.42 13.09 -16.07
CA TRP A 144 -8.89 12.93 -17.44
C TRP A 144 -7.60 13.70 -17.72
N ARG A 145 -6.80 13.99 -16.68
CA ARG A 145 -5.59 14.82 -16.82
C ARG A 145 -4.44 14.31 -15.96
N ASN A 146 -3.24 14.33 -16.52
CA ASN A 146 -2.04 14.04 -15.75
C ASN A 146 -1.55 15.29 -15.04
N ILE A 147 -1.00 15.11 -13.84
CA ILE A 147 -0.34 16.16 -13.08
C ILE A 147 1.12 15.80 -12.86
N THR A 148 1.97 16.81 -12.66
CA THR A 148 3.32 16.59 -12.17
C THR A 148 3.26 16.39 -10.66
N ALA A 149 3.35 15.15 -10.20
CA ALA A 149 3.24 14.82 -8.79
C ALA A 149 4.40 15.42 -7.99
N TRP A 150 4.06 16.13 -6.92
CA TRP A 150 5.01 16.52 -5.89
C TRP A 150 5.30 15.31 -4.98
N PRO A 151 6.56 15.09 -4.56
CA PRO A 151 6.90 13.96 -3.68
C PRO A 151 6.18 14.02 -2.33
N THR A 152 5.87 12.85 -1.78
CA THR A 152 5.32 12.75 -0.42
C THR A 152 6.41 13.05 0.62
N SER A 153 6.02 13.35 1.86
CA SER A 153 6.96 13.53 2.97
C SER A 153 7.89 12.31 3.13
N GLY A 154 7.37 11.10 2.90
CA GLY A 154 8.14 9.86 2.92
C GLY A 154 9.23 9.79 1.84
N ASP A 155 8.93 10.26 0.62
CA ASP A 155 9.90 10.31 -0.48
C ASP A 155 11.02 11.32 -0.21
N LEU A 156 10.67 12.46 0.39
CA LEU A 156 11.64 13.49 0.75
C LEU A 156 12.64 12.95 1.78
N ILE A 157 12.14 12.33 2.87
CA ILE A 157 12.96 11.68 3.91
C ILE A 157 13.86 10.60 3.28
N TYR A 158 13.31 9.81 2.35
CA TYR A 158 14.08 8.79 1.66
C TYR A 158 15.23 9.36 0.84
N SER A 159 14.97 10.43 0.08
CA SER A 159 15.98 11.09 -0.76
C SER A 159 17.11 11.74 0.06
N ASP A 160 16.78 12.33 1.21
CA ASP A 160 17.75 12.92 2.14
C ASP A 160 18.63 11.85 2.78
N THR A 161 18.04 10.73 3.21
CA THR A 161 18.76 9.62 3.84
C THR A 161 19.80 8.99 2.88
N ARG A 162 19.54 9.03 1.57
CA ARG A 162 20.47 8.54 0.53
C ARG A 162 21.56 9.53 0.14
N GLY A 163 21.61 10.71 0.76
CA GLY A 163 22.56 11.77 0.41
C GLY A 163 22.27 12.43 -0.95
N THR A 164 21.09 12.18 -1.52
CA THR A 164 20.58 12.83 -2.74
C THR A 164 19.70 14.03 -2.42
N GLY A 165 19.71 14.50 -1.17
CA GLY A 165 18.86 15.59 -0.68
C GLY A 165 18.89 16.75 -1.65
N ARG A 166 17.74 16.97 -2.30
CA ARG A 166 17.60 18.04 -3.28
C ARG A 166 17.38 19.33 -2.51
N ASP A 167 18.08 20.38 -2.94
CA ASP A 167 17.74 21.73 -2.50
C ASP A 167 16.25 21.97 -2.79
N PHE A 168 15.47 22.22 -1.74
CA PHE A 168 14.01 22.39 -1.84
C PHE A 168 13.68 23.50 -2.82
N GLU A 169 14.37 24.65 -2.73
CA GLU A 169 14.14 25.79 -3.61
C GLU A 169 14.43 25.44 -5.06
N GLY A 170 15.60 24.83 -5.35
CA GLY A 170 15.92 24.33 -6.68
C GLY A 170 14.85 23.38 -7.23
N PHE A 171 14.44 22.38 -6.43
CA PHE A 171 13.45 21.39 -6.86
C PHE A 171 12.05 21.97 -7.05
N PHE A 172 11.61 22.86 -6.17
CA PHE A 172 10.35 23.59 -6.27
C PHE A 172 10.34 24.46 -7.52
N ASN A 173 11.40 25.22 -7.76
CA ASN A 173 11.51 26.08 -8.94
C ASN A 173 11.55 25.27 -10.24
N ASP A 174 12.19 24.09 -10.23
CA ASP A 174 12.28 23.25 -11.42
C ASP A 174 11.01 22.48 -11.76
N THR A 175 10.22 22.13 -10.74
CA THR A 175 9.08 21.21 -10.87
C THR A 175 7.73 21.92 -10.80
N VAL A 176 7.63 22.92 -9.93
CA VAL A 176 6.37 23.61 -9.58
C VAL A 176 6.24 24.95 -10.28
N LEU A 177 7.25 25.82 -10.25
CA LEU A 177 7.13 27.16 -10.85
C LEU A 177 6.98 27.17 -12.38
N LYS A 178 7.21 26.05 -13.06
CA LYS A 178 6.95 25.87 -14.50
C LYS A 178 5.50 25.47 -14.79
N LYS A 179 4.65 25.41 -13.78
CA LYS A 179 3.23 25.05 -13.87
C LYS A 179 2.36 26.26 -13.62
N ASP A 180 1.13 26.16 -14.08
CA ASP A 180 0.15 27.25 -13.94
C ASP A 180 -0.56 27.15 -12.59
N LEU A 181 -0.84 25.93 -12.12
CA LEU A 181 -1.59 25.67 -10.89
C LEU A 181 -0.91 24.59 -10.04
N PHE A 182 -1.13 24.64 -8.72
CA PHE A 182 -0.76 23.59 -7.77
C PHE A 182 -1.99 23.04 -7.04
N LEU A 183 -2.27 21.74 -7.22
CA LEU A 183 -3.37 21.05 -6.55
C LEU A 183 -2.90 20.40 -5.25
N VAL A 184 -3.65 20.59 -4.16
CA VAL A 184 -3.49 19.84 -2.92
C VAL A 184 -4.79 19.09 -2.63
N THR A 185 -4.68 17.77 -2.48
CA THR A 185 -5.75 16.91 -1.93
C THR A 185 -5.29 16.14 -0.70
N ASP A 186 -3.98 15.98 -0.48
CA ASP A 186 -3.41 15.33 0.70
C ASP A 186 -2.94 16.37 1.73
N PHE A 187 -3.89 16.87 2.53
CA PHE A 187 -3.63 17.89 3.55
C PHE A 187 -2.79 17.33 4.72
N ASP A 188 -2.97 16.06 5.07
CA ASP A 188 -2.20 15.41 6.13
C ASP A 188 -0.72 15.32 5.78
N ASP A 189 -0.40 15.04 4.51
CA ASP A 189 0.99 15.07 4.05
C ASP A 189 1.52 16.51 3.88
N LEU A 190 0.68 17.47 3.45
CA LEU A 190 1.06 18.88 3.39
C LEU A 190 1.48 19.42 4.77
N ASP A 191 0.76 19.05 5.84
CA ASP A 191 1.08 19.44 7.21
C ASP A 191 2.42 18.87 7.71
N ARG A 192 2.90 17.78 7.09
CA ARG A 192 4.24 17.21 7.34
C ARG A 192 5.33 17.88 6.50
N GLN A 193 4.97 18.76 5.55
CA GLN A 193 5.88 19.48 4.66
C GLN A 193 5.79 21.01 4.88
N PRO A 194 6.31 21.54 6.01
CA PRO A 194 6.10 22.95 6.39
C PRO A 194 6.63 23.96 5.37
N PHE A 195 7.76 23.67 4.71
CA PHE A 195 8.32 24.53 3.67
C PHE A 195 7.43 24.61 2.42
N LEU A 196 6.82 23.49 2.01
CA LEU A 196 5.87 23.48 0.91
C LEU A 196 4.61 24.26 1.29
N LYS A 197 4.09 24.03 2.49
CA LYS A 197 2.90 24.71 3.00
C LYS A 197 3.09 26.23 3.03
N GLU A 198 4.17 26.71 3.64
CA GLU A 198 4.49 28.14 3.71
C GLU A 198 4.62 28.74 2.30
N LYS A 199 5.27 28.04 1.37
CA LYS A 199 5.41 28.51 -0.02
C LYS A 199 4.06 28.63 -0.72
N LEU A 200 3.20 27.62 -0.61
CA LEU A 200 1.87 27.61 -1.24
C LEU A 200 0.96 28.69 -0.64
N GLU A 201 1.03 28.95 0.66
CA GLU A 201 0.28 30.02 1.33
C GLU A 201 0.63 31.43 0.81
N THR A 202 1.79 31.61 0.16
CA THR A 202 2.13 32.88 -0.51
C THR A 202 1.40 33.10 -1.84
N HIS A 203 0.76 32.06 -2.38
CA HIS A 203 0.05 32.09 -3.65
C HIS A 203 -1.47 32.26 -3.44
N PRO A 204 -2.16 33.02 -4.31
CA PRO A 204 -3.61 33.15 -4.20
C PRO A 204 -4.31 31.83 -4.53
N VAL A 205 -5.42 31.56 -3.83
CA VAL A 205 -6.27 30.40 -4.11
C VAL A 205 -7.00 30.63 -5.45
N PHE A 206 -6.80 29.72 -6.39
CA PHE A 206 -7.50 29.68 -7.67
C PHE A 206 -8.91 29.09 -7.53
N ALA A 207 -9.01 27.97 -6.82
CA ALA A 207 -10.26 27.29 -6.51
C ALA A 207 -10.09 26.43 -5.26
N GLU A 208 -11.17 26.25 -4.50
CA GLU A 208 -11.24 25.35 -3.36
C GLU A 208 -12.59 24.64 -3.36
N GLY A 209 -12.64 23.46 -2.76
CA GLY A 209 -13.85 22.68 -2.61
C GLY A 209 -13.72 21.66 -1.49
N ASP A 210 -14.70 20.78 -1.37
CA ASP A 210 -14.65 19.70 -0.38
C ASP A 210 -13.54 18.71 -0.76
N GLY A 211 -12.47 18.67 0.04
CA GLY A 211 -11.33 17.76 -0.16
C GLY A 211 -10.22 18.26 -1.08
N TYR A 212 -10.22 19.53 -1.53
CA TYR A 212 -9.12 20.07 -2.34
C TYR A 212 -8.93 21.59 -2.24
N VAL A 213 -7.70 22.03 -2.46
CA VAL A 213 -7.33 23.45 -2.69
C VAL A 213 -6.41 23.53 -3.90
N ILE A 214 -6.62 24.53 -4.76
CA ILE A 214 -5.81 24.81 -5.93
C ILE A 214 -5.20 26.19 -5.79
N TYR A 215 -3.88 26.27 -5.79
CA TYR A 215 -3.13 27.52 -5.75
C TYR A 215 -2.77 27.99 -7.16
N ASN A 216 -2.83 29.30 -7.38
CA ASN A 216 -2.40 29.92 -8.63
C ASN A 216 -0.90 30.24 -8.58
N LEU A 217 -0.12 29.62 -9.47
CA LEU A 217 1.32 29.81 -9.57
C LEU A 217 1.70 30.86 -10.61
N MET A 218 0.75 31.28 -11.45
CA MET A 218 0.95 32.33 -12.45
C MET A 218 1.09 33.68 -11.73
N LYS A 219 2.06 34.49 -12.17
CA LYS A 219 2.25 35.87 -11.70
C LYS A 219 1.31 36.84 -12.38
#